data_AF-A0AAW6BHH0-F1
#
_entry.id   AF-A0AAW6BHH0-F1
#
_cell.length_a   1.000
_cell.length_b   1.000
_cell.length_c   1.000
_cell.angle_alpha   90.00
_cell.angle_beta   90.00
_cell.angle_gamma   90.00
#
_symmetry.space_group_name_H-M   'P 1'
#
loop_
_entity.id
_entity.type
_entity.pdbx_description
1 polymer ?
#
loop_
_entity_poly.entity_id
_entity_poly.type
_entity_poly.pdbx_seq_one_letter_code
_entity_poly.pdbx_strand_id
1 'polypeptide(L)'
;MNKNDIYIKMLALALPYIRNIQTHSEKVKGRDISCYFEAELIHNLYHSILDENFQEHDIYFLNHQAKYYYENCNDIISPNYNQHLSCIKDLFAMIPDNLKEKLIWSGP
;
A
#
# COMPACT_ATOMS: atom_id res chain seq x y z
N MET A 1 -0.83 -1.12 -17.21
CA MET A 1 -1.17 -1.83 -15.97
C MET A 1 -2.47 -1.21 -15.47
N ASN A 2 -3.49 -2.01 -15.18
CA ASN A 2 -4.74 -1.48 -14.63
C ASN A 2 -4.63 -1.34 -13.09
N LYS A 3 -5.67 -0.80 -12.44
CA LYS A 3 -5.74 -0.64 -10.98
C LYS A 3 -5.50 -1.97 -10.24
N ASN A 4 -6.16 -3.03 -10.68
CA ASN A 4 -6.14 -4.35 -10.03
C ASN A 4 -4.75 -4.97 -10.11
N ASP A 5 -4.06 -4.83 -11.25
CA ASP A 5 -2.67 -5.26 -11.42
C ASP A 5 -1.74 -4.54 -10.43
N ILE A 6 -1.96 -3.24 -10.16
CA ILE A 6 -1.19 -2.49 -9.16
C ILE A 6 -1.45 -3.07 -7.77
N TYR A 7 -2.70 -3.32 -7.39
CA TYR A 7 -3.01 -3.92 -6.09
C TYR A 7 -2.43 -5.34 -5.94
N ILE A 8 -2.49 -6.16 -6.99
CA ILE A 8 -1.85 -7.48 -7.02
C ILE A 8 -0.34 -7.34 -6.82
N LYS A 9 0.30 -6.36 -7.48
CA LYS A 9 1.73 -6.09 -7.28
C LYS A 9 2.01 -5.68 -5.83
N MET A 10 1.20 -4.82 -5.22
CA MET A 10 1.37 -4.45 -3.82
C MET A 10 1.25 -5.67 -2.89
N LEU A 11 0.28 -6.56 -3.11
CA LEU A 11 0.16 -7.82 -2.36
C LEU A 11 1.37 -8.74 -2.58
N ALA A 12 1.85 -8.84 -3.81
CA ALA A 12 3.01 -9.68 -4.17
C ALA A 12 4.32 -9.17 -3.56
N LEU A 13 4.41 -7.90 -3.17
CA LEU A 13 5.54 -7.34 -2.42
C LEU A 13 5.39 -7.61 -0.93
N ALA A 14 4.24 -7.23 -0.36
CA ALA A 14 4.03 -7.24 1.08
C ALA A 14 3.88 -8.66 1.64
N LEU A 15 3.09 -9.54 1.02
CA LEU A 15 2.78 -10.85 1.60
C LEU A 15 4.02 -11.76 1.72
N PRO A 16 4.87 -11.91 0.69
CA PRO A 16 6.09 -12.72 0.83
C PRO A 16 7.06 -12.14 1.85
N TYR A 17 7.18 -10.80 1.90
CA TYR A 17 8.02 -10.11 2.85
C TYR A 17 7.56 -10.35 4.30
N ILE A 18 6.27 -10.11 4.60
CA ILE A 18 5.67 -10.38 5.91
C ILE A 18 5.90 -11.84 6.29
N ARG A 19 5.59 -12.79 5.40
CA ARG A 19 5.80 -14.21 5.64
C ARG A 19 7.27 -14.54 5.93
N ASN A 20 8.22 -13.90 5.24
CA ASN A 20 9.64 -14.10 5.46
C ASN A 20 10.06 -13.68 6.88
N ILE A 21 9.70 -12.46 7.30
CA ILE A 21 9.99 -11.97 8.66
C ILE A 21 9.38 -12.89 9.73
N GLN A 22 8.20 -13.47 9.49
CA GLN A 22 7.60 -14.41 10.43
C GLN A 22 8.43 -15.68 10.67
N THR A 23 9.37 -16.03 9.79
CA THR A 23 10.30 -17.16 9.97
C THR A 23 11.49 -16.84 10.88
N HIS A 24 11.70 -15.57 11.21
CA HIS A 24 12.81 -15.15 12.07
C HIS A 24 12.51 -15.39 13.56
N SER A 25 13.56 -15.29 14.38
CA SER A 25 13.44 -15.41 15.84
C SER A 25 12.56 -14.31 16.44
N GLU A 26 11.95 -14.58 17.60
CA GLU A 26 11.07 -13.64 18.31
C GLU A 26 11.72 -12.28 18.56
N LYS A 27 13.03 -12.26 18.86
CA LYS A 27 13.80 -11.04 19.07
C LYS A 27 13.86 -10.17 17.81
N VAL A 28 13.99 -10.78 16.63
CA VAL A 28 14.00 -10.05 15.36
C VAL A 28 12.61 -9.52 15.07
N LYS A 29 11.58 -10.39 15.18
CA LYS A 29 10.18 -10.01 14.95
C LYS A 29 9.71 -8.87 15.85
N GLY A 30 10.07 -8.91 17.14
CA GLY A 30 9.69 -7.87 18.10
C GLY A 30 10.38 -6.51 17.88
N ARG A 31 11.40 -6.44 17.02
CA ARG A 31 12.09 -5.20 16.63
C ARG A 31 11.74 -4.74 15.22
N ASP A 32 11.07 -5.58 14.45
CA ASP A 32 10.74 -5.32 13.06
C ASP A 32 9.40 -4.58 12.96
N ILE A 33 9.47 -3.27 12.76
CA ILE A 33 8.28 -2.43 12.53
C ILE A 33 7.82 -2.46 11.07
N SER A 34 8.66 -2.95 10.15
CA SER A 34 8.35 -2.95 8.72
C SER A 34 7.16 -3.86 8.40
N CYS A 35 7.04 -5.00 9.09
CA CYS A 35 5.87 -5.88 8.95
C CYS A 35 4.55 -5.18 9.27
N TYR A 36 4.55 -4.29 10.27
CA TYR A 36 3.36 -3.51 10.61
C TYR A 36 2.99 -2.58 9.45
N PHE A 37 3.95 -1.83 8.91
CA PHE A 37 3.69 -0.92 7.79
C PHE A 37 3.23 -1.65 6.52
N GLU A 38 3.86 -2.77 6.18
CA GLU A 38 3.45 -3.58 5.03
C GLU A 38 2.02 -4.10 5.21
N ALA A 39 1.69 -4.64 6.38
CA ALA A 39 0.34 -5.13 6.67
C ALA A 39 -0.69 -4.01 6.70
N GLU A 40 -0.39 -2.89 7.38
CA GLU A 40 -1.25 -1.71 7.45
C GLU A 40 -1.57 -1.17 6.06
N LEU A 41 -0.59 -1.17 5.15
CA LEU A 41 -0.82 -0.73 3.77
C LEU A 41 -1.79 -1.66 3.03
N ILE A 42 -1.69 -2.99 3.16
CA ILE A 42 -2.44 -3.89 2.27
C ILE A 42 -3.70 -4.52 2.88
N HIS A 43 -3.93 -4.43 4.20
CA HIS A 43 -4.91 -5.25 4.90
C HIS A 43 -6.36 -5.10 4.39
N ASN A 44 -6.71 -3.94 3.83
CA ASN A 44 -8.07 -3.63 3.37
C ASN A 44 -8.24 -3.67 1.83
N LEU A 45 -7.19 -4.01 1.07
CA LEU A 45 -7.27 -4.02 -0.41
C LEU A 45 -8.33 -4.98 -0.96
N TYR A 46 -8.71 -6.02 -0.20
CA TYR A 46 -9.75 -6.98 -0.61
C TYR A 46 -11.11 -6.32 -0.91
N HIS A 47 -11.38 -5.13 -0.38
CA HIS A 47 -12.61 -4.39 -0.65
C HIS A 47 -12.73 -3.83 -2.07
N SER A 48 -11.62 -3.72 -2.81
CA SER A 48 -11.62 -3.07 -4.13
C SER A 48 -10.78 -3.77 -5.19
N ILE A 49 -10.05 -4.82 -4.81
CA ILE A 49 -9.12 -5.51 -5.71
C ILE A 49 -9.79 -6.25 -6.87
N LEU A 50 -11.06 -6.63 -6.72
CA LEU A 50 -11.81 -7.32 -7.77
C LEU A 50 -12.60 -6.35 -8.66
N ASP A 51 -12.78 -5.10 -8.23
CA ASP A 51 -13.50 -4.09 -8.99
C ASP A 51 -12.55 -3.36 -9.92
N GLU A 52 -12.76 -3.45 -11.24
CA GLU A 52 -11.87 -2.81 -12.22
C GLU A 52 -11.91 -1.26 -12.14
N ASN A 53 -13.05 -0.70 -11.76
CA ASN A 53 -13.26 0.74 -11.67
C ASN A 53 -12.90 1.26 -10.27
N PHE A 54 -12.44 2.51 -10.18
CA PHE A 54 -12.25 3.18 -8.89
C PHE A 54 -13.59 3.35 -8.14
N GLN A 55 -13.58 2.98 -6.87
CA GLN A 55 -14.68 3.08 -5.91
C GLN A 55 -14.31 4.03 -4.76
N GLU A 56 -15.29 4.35 -3.92
CA GLU A 56 -15.06 5.14 -2.70
C GLU A 56 -13.98 4.53 -1.79
N HIS A 57 -13.93 3.21 -1.70
CA HIS A 57 -12.91 2.53 -0.88
C HIS A 57 -11.49 2.73 -1.44
N ASP A 58 -11.31 2.82 -2.77
CA ASP A 58 -10.00 3.13 -3.35
C ASP A 58 -9.51 4.53 -2.90
N ILE A 59 -10.43 5.49 -2.83
CA ILE A 59 -10.13 6.85 -2.34
C ILE A 59 -9.82 6.83 -0.83
N TYR A 60 -10.58 6.06 -0.05
CA TYR A 60 -10.28 5.84 1.37
C TYR A 60 -8.87 5.26 1.55
N PHE A 61 -8.54 4.21 0.79
CA PHE A 61 -7.23 3.59 0.77
C PHE A 61 -6.11 4.61 0.51
N LEU A 62 -6.27 5.44 -0.52
CA LEU A 62 -5.26 6.45 -0.88
C LEU A 62 -5.15 7.57 0.16
N ASN A 63 -6.25 7.98 0.78
CA ASN A 63 -6.26 9.05 1.78
C ASN A 63 -5.73 8.60 3.15
N HIS A 64 -5.88 7.33 3.51
CA HIS A 64 -5.55 6.82 4.83
C HIS A 64 -4.34 5.88 4.80
N GLN A 65 -4.47 4.68 4.24
CA GLN A 65 -3.40 3.67 4.28
C GLN A 65 -2.17 4.11 3.48
N ALA A 66 -2.35 4.56 2.23
CA ALA A 66 -1.24 4.98 1.39
C ALA A 66 -0.52 6.22 1.96
N LYS A 67 -1.30 7.19 2.47
CA LYS A 67 -0.75 8.38 3.14
C LYS A 67 0.05 8.03 4.38
N TYR A 68 -0.52 7.21 5.25
CA TYR A 68 0.14 6.78 6.48
C TYR A 68 1.46 6.07 6.18
N TYR A 69 1.47 5.15 5.21
CA TYR A 69 2.69 4.48 4.76
C TYR A 69 3.73 5.46 4.22
N TYR A 70 3.32 6.43 3.38
CA TYR A 70 4.21 7.45 2.84
C TYR A 70 4.87 8.31 3.93
N GLU A 71 4.09 8.75 4.93
CA GLU A 71 4.56 9.66 5.98
C GLU A 71 5.39 8.97 7.08
N ASN A 72 5.16 7.68 7.34
CA ASN A 72 5.72 6.98 8.51
C ASN A 72 6.71 5.86 8.16
N CYS A 73 6.74 5.39 6.91
CA CYS A 73 7.71 4.40 6.44
C CYS A 73 8.81 5.09 5.60
N ASN A 74 9.88 4.36 5.32
CA ASN A 74 10.94 4.75 4.39
C ASN A 74 11.74 3.51 3.95
N ASP A 75 12.72 3.71 3.07
CA ASP A 75 13.57 2.66 2.52
C ASP A 75 14.57 2.04 3.51
N ILE A 76 14.82 2.69 4.64
CA ILE A 76 15.56 2.13 5.78
C ILE A 76 14.67 1.17 6.58
N ILE A 77 13.38 1.51 6.74
CA ILE A 77 12.41 0.71 7.49
C ILE A 77 11.96 -0.51 6.69
N SER A 78 11.45 -0.30 5.46
CA SER A 78 10.97 -1.39 4.60
C SER A 78 11.73 -1.41 3.27
N PRO A 79 12.28 -2.57 2.85
CA PRO A 79 12.92 -2.68 1.54
C PRO A 79 11.92 -2.51 0.38
N ASN A 80 10.62 -2.66 0.62
CA ASN A 80 9.58 -2.51 -0.40
C ASN A 80 9.11 -1.05 -0.58
N TYR A 81 9.55 -0.12 0.28
CA TYR A 81 9.02 1.25 0.35
C TYR A 81 8.97 1.94 -1.01
N ASN A 82 10.09 1.99 -1.72
CA ASN A 82 10.19 2.67 -3.02
C ASN A 82 9.28 2.03 -4.09
N GLN A 83 9.09 0.72 -4.03
CA GLN A 83 8.22 0.01 -4.97
C GLN A 83 6.74 0.25 -4.66
N HIS A 84 6.37 0.31 -3.39
CA HIS A 84 5.04 0.74 -2.97
C HIS A 84 4.76 2.20 -3.32
N LEU A 85 5.74 3.10 -3.16
CA LEU A 85 5.60 4.51 -3.59
C LEU A 85 5.31 4.60 -5.08
N SER A 86 6.03 3.84 -5.92
CA SER A 86 5.73 3.79 -7.36
C SER A 86 4.31 3.32 -7.63
N CYS A 87 3.83 2.29 -6.94
CA CYS A 87 2.46 1.80 -7.09
C CYS A 87 1.43 2.86 -6.68
N ILE A 88 1.68 3.57 -5.57
CA ILE A 88 0.81 4.65 -5.10
C ILE A 88 0.78 5.79 -6.13
N LYS A 89 1.92 6.19 -6.69
CA LYS A 89 1.98 7.21 -7.76
C LYS A 89 1.15 6.81 -8.97
N ASP A 90 1.29 5.56 -9.40
CA ASP A 90 0.52 5.03 -10.53
C ASP A 90 -0.98 5.06 -10.23
N LEU A 91 -1.41 4.70 -9.01
CA LEU A 91 -2.82 4.78 -8.60
C LEU A 91 -3.33 6.22 -8.65
N PHE A 92 -2.61 7.18 -8.07
CA PHE A 92 -2.98 8.60 -8.08
C PHE A 92 -3.17 9.14 -9.50
N ALA A 93 -2.30 8.75 -10.44
CA ALA A 93 -2.37 9.15 -11.83
C ALA A 93 -3.60 8.56 -12.57
N MET A 94 -4.14 7.43 -12.11
CA MET A 94 -5.25 6.71 -12.75
C MET A 94 -6.64 7.10 -12.22
N ILE A 95 -6.74 7.89 -11.15
CA ILE A 95 -8.02 8.28 -10.55
C ILE A 95 -8.85 9.07 -11.57
N PRO A 96 -10.13 8.75 -11.76
CA PRO A 96 -11.02 9.52 -12.63
C PRO A 96 -11.35 10.89 -12.00
N ASP A 97 -11.56 11.90 -12.84
CA ASP A 97 -11.68 13.30 -12.40
C ASP A 97 -12.78 13.54 -11.35
N ASN A 98 -13.91 12.82 -11.46
CA ASN A 98 -15.02 12.91 -10.51
C ASN A 98 -14.68 12.42 -9.09
N LEU A 99 -13.62 11.63 -8.93
CA LEU A 99 -13.15 11.14 -7.63
C LEU A 99 -11.92 11.92 -7.11
N LYS A 100 -11.20 12.66 -7.98
CA LYS A 100 -10.03 13.44 -7.57
C LYS A 100 -10.35 14.49 -6.50
N GLU A 101 -11.54 15.08 -6.56
CA GLU A 101 -12.00 16.08 -5.58
C GLU A 101 -12.14 15.53 -4.15
N LYS A 102 -12.19 14.19 -4.00
CA LYS A 102 -12.29 13.51 -2.70
C LYS A 102 -10.93 13.20 -2.07
N LEU A 103 -9.83 13.44 -2.77
CA LEU A 103 -8.48 13.28 -2.22
C LEU A 103 -8.17 14.39 -1.23
N ILE A 104 -7.63 14.02 -0.07
CA ILE A 104 -7.27 14.98 0.99
C ILE A 104 -5.79 15.40 0.93
N TRP A 105 -5.04 14.86 -0.03
CA TRP A 105 -3.61 15.13 -0.23
C TRP A 105 -3.19 14.83 -1.68
N SER A 106 -2.04 15.35 -2.09
CA SER A 106 -1.58 15.30 -3.49
C SER A 106 -0.88 14.00 -3.90
N GLY A 107 -0.71 13.05 -2.97
CA GLY A 107 0.09 11.86 -3.18
C GLY A 107 1.59 12.09 -2.97
N PRO A 108 2.41 11.02 -3.11
CA PRO A 108 3.86 11.03 -2.96
C PRO A 108 4.64 11.47 -4.21
#